data_AF-A0A933JEP0-F1
#
_entry.id   AF-A0A933JEP0-F1
#
_cell.length_a   1.000
_cell.length_b   1.000
_cell.length_c   1.000
_cell.angle_alpha   90.00
_cell.angle_beta   90.00
_cell.angle_gamma   90.00
#
_symmetry.space_group_name_H-M   'P 1'
#
loop_
_entity.id
_entity.type
_entity.pdbx_description
1 polymer ?
#
loop_
_entity_poly.entity_id
_entity_poly.type
_entity_poly.pdbx_seq_one_letter_code
_entity_poly.pdbx_strand_id
1 'polypeptide(L)'
;MKRFLPMLKRTVALLLVLLAAGAVYQLAARYPAHRDVTQNALNSLEQGSVDALALLQEPVKITVYATEQDAQLGDIRKLIREFISLYQRYKPDISLTFVDPVKEPEAMRKAAIRGNGEMVVEYAGRSEHITTLNEETLSSALMRLAHTKEQLLMYLSGHGERRLDGSANHDLGEFGGRLQQLGYRIASLKLAIAQEVPDNASMLVLTHPQTEVMPGEVKKLLRYVDNGGNLLWLVDDEALHGMEPLAEKLGLTFLPGTVIDPAAQEMNAPMNWSLGTGYPPHAITRDFDLLTAFPDALALSIEAKGGWQKHMLVEGGQRGWVSENGASKRFDKNRDIPGPFELAVTLQRNVNDREQRIVVVGNGNFLANTYSGNGGNLDLGINMVNWLANEEQLIIVQPHAAKDGAITLSKRQLTVISAVFLILLPLALVAAGFWSWRRRRNA
;
A
#
# COMPACT_ATOMS: atom_id res chain seq x y z
N MET A 1 48.90 -20.51 -56.61
CA MET A 1 48.90 -20.25 -55.15
C MET A 1 48.38 -18.87 -54.70
N LYS A 2 48.35 -17.80 -55.53
CA LYS A 2 47.93 -16.45 -55.09
C LYS A 2 46.42 -16.22 -54.85
N ARG A 3 45.53 -17.11 -55.32
CA ARG A 3 44.06 -17.00 -55.13
C ARG A 3 43.51 -17.76 -53.91
N PHE A 4 44.30 -18.68 -53.32
CA PHE A 4 43.80 -19.57 -52.25
C PHE A 4 43.82 -18.90 -50.87
N LEU A 5 44.87 -18.12 -50.58
CA LEU A 5 45.02 -17.39 -49.33
C LEU A 5 43.89 -16.38 -49.04
N PRO A 6 43.42 -15.56 -50.01
CA PRO A 6 42.29 -14.65 -49.76
C PRO A 6 40.95 -15.38 -49.62
N MET A 7 40.78 -16.53 -50.28
CA MET A 7 39.59 -17.37 -50.09
C MET A 7 39.56 -17.96 -48.68
N LEU A 8 40.67 -18.56 -48.22
CA LEU A 8 40.80 -19.11 -46.88
C LEU A 8 40.56 -18.08 -45.78
N LYS A 9 41.11 -16.85 -45.93
CA LYS A 9 40.86 -15.75 -45.00
C LYS A 9 39.37 -15.37 -44.93
N ARG A 10 38.66 -15.37 -46.07
CA ARG A 10 37.21 -15.10 -46.12
C ARG A 10 36.42 -16.23 -45.46
N THR A 11 36.78 -17.49 -45.69
CA THR A 11 36.09 -18.63 -45.06
C THR A 11 36.28 -18.65 -43.55
N VAL A 12 37.49 -18.38 -43.06
CA VAL A 12 37.79 -18.29 -41.63
C VAL A 12 37.06 -17.11 -40.98
N ALA A 13 37.02 -15.95 -41.64
CA ALA A 13 36.27 -14.80 -41.15
C ALA A 13 34.76 -15.10 -41.07
N LEU A 14 34.20 -15.78 -42.08
CA LEU A 14 32.79 -16.15 -42.11
C LEU A 14 32.44 -17.16 -41.02
N LEU A 15 33.31 -18.14 -40.77
CA LEU A 15 33.17 -19.10 -39.67
C LEU A 15 33.24 -18.42 -38.30
N LEU A 16 34.15 -17.46 -38.12
CA LEU A 16 34.24 -16.69 -36.86
C LEU A 16 32.99 -15.84 -36.63
N VAL A 17 32.42 -15.23 -37.67
CA VAL A 17 31.17 -14.47 -37.57
C VAL A 17 29.99 -15.38 -37.22
N LEU A 18 29.90 -16.56 -37.84
CA LEU A 18 28.85 -17.54 -37.51
C LEU A 18 28.99 -18.07 -36.08
N LEU A 19 30.23 -18.30 -35.63
CA LEU A 19 30.51 -18.77 -34.28
C LEU A 19 30.22 -17.69 -33.24
N ALA A 20 30.56 -16.43 -33.53
CA ALA A 20 30.19 -15.28 -32.70
C ALA A 20 28.66 -15.09 -32.67
N ALA A 21 27.97 -15.19 -33.81
CA ALA A 21 26.52 -15.10 -33.88
C ALA A 21 25.84 -16.23 -33.08
N GLY A 22 26.35 -17.46 -33.18
CA GLY A 22 25.89 -18.60 -32.38
C GLY A 22 26.13 -18.42 -30.90
N ALA A 23 27.28 -17.86 -30.50
CA ALA A 23 27.59 -17.55 -29.10
C ALA A 23 26.69 -16.44 -28.56
N VAL A 24 26.44 -15.37 -29.33
CA VAL A 24 25.51 -14.30 -28.96
C VAL A 24 24.08 -14.83 -28.85
N TYR A 25 23.65 -15.71 -29.77
CA TYR A 25 22.34 -16.35 -29.71
C TYR A 25 22.20 -17.23 -28.46
N GLN A 26 23.20 -18.05 -28.14
CA GLN A 26 23.23 -18.87 -26.92
C GLN A 26 23.22 -18.00 -25.65
N LEU A 27 23.99 -16.91 -25.64
CA LEU A 27 24.01 -15.98 -24.52
C LEU A 27 22.65 -15.30 -24.33
N ALA A 28 22.04 -14.83 -25.42
CA ALA A 28 20.71 -14.22 -25.41
C ALA A 28 19.60 -15.23 -25.01
N ALA A 29 19.73 -16.50 -25.42
CA ALA A 29 18.78 -17.55 -25.05
C ALA A 29 18.92 -18.00 -23.59
N ARG A 30 20.12 -17.93 -23.01
CA ARG A 30 20.36 -18.28 -21.59
C ARG A 30 20.10 -17.11 -20.64
N TYR A 31 20.31 -15.88 -21.08
CA TYR A 31 20.16 -14.67 -20.29
C TYR A 31 19.21 -13.69 -21.00
N PRO A 32 17.91 -13.99 -21.05
CA PRO A 32 16.93 -13.08 -21.64
C PRO A 32 16.86 -11.80 -20.78
N ALA A 33 17.48 -10.73 -21.27
CA ALA A 33 17.40 -9.41 -20.66
C ALA A 33 16.11 -8.73 -21.13
N HIS A 34 15.17 -8.52 -20.20
CA HIS A 34 13.94 -7.77 -20.45
C HIS A 34 14.06 -6.40 -19.80
N ARG A 35 13.77 -5.35 -20.57
CA ARG A 35 13.70 -3.99 -20.05
C ARG A 35 12.35 -3.43 -20.43
N ASP A 36 11.58 -3.05 -19.42
CA ASP A 36 10.31 -2.40 -19.66
C ASP A 36 10.55 -0.94 -20.07
N VAL A 37 10.03 -0.59 -21.24
CA VAL A 37 10.15 0.76 -21.82
C VAL A 37 8.80 1.49 -21.77
N THR A 38 7.78 0.89 -21.15
CA THR A 38 6.48 1.54 -20.98
C THR A 38 6.57 2.65 -19.93
N GLN A 39 5.85 3.75 -20.17
CA GLN A 39 5.86 4.92 -19.26
C GLN A 39 5.38 4.57 -17.84
N ASN A 40 4.56 3.53 -17.69
CA ASN A 40 3.95 3.14 -16.42
C ASN A 40 4.43 1.77 -15.91
N ALA A 41 5.53 1.23 -16.45
CA ALA A 41 6.06 -0.09 -16.08
C ALA A 41 5.01 -1.24 -16.16
N LEU A 42 4.11 -1.19 -17.15
CA LEU A 42 2.98 -2.11 -17.33
C LEU A 42 3.37 -3.58 -17.54
N ASN A 43 4.64 -3.87 -17.83
CA ASN A 43 5.17 -5.22 -18.05
C ASN A 43 6.21 -5.63 -17.01
N SER A 44 6.25 -4.91 -15.89
CA SER A 44 7.09 -5.16 -14.73
C SER A 44 6.20 -5.26 -13.50
N LEU A 45 6.60 -6.11 -12.56
CA LEU A 45 5.96 -6.11 -11.25
C LEU A 45 6.48 -4.93 -10.43
N GLU A 46 5.62 -4.43 -9.57
CA GLU A 46 6.01 -3.45 -8.57
C GLU A 46 6.95 -4.06 -7.53
N GLN A 47 7.80 -3.23 -6.92
CA GLN A 47 8.79 -3.70 -5.95
C GLN A 47 8.12 -4.46 -4.79
N GLY A 48 6.95 -4.00 -4.35
CA GLY A 48 6.14 -4.69 -3.35
C GLY A 48 5.74 -6.10 -3.73
N SER A 49 5.30 -6.33 -4.97
CA SER A 49 4.95 -7.67 -5.46
C SER A 49 6.19 -8.58 -5.54
N VAL A 50 7.35 -8.03 -5.89
CA VAL A 50 8.63 -8.75 -5.91
C VAL A 50 9.04 -9.17 -4.50
N ASP A 51 8.91 -8.27 -3.53
CA ASP A 51 9.25 -8.54 -2.13
C ASP A 51 8.29 -9.57 -1.51
N ALA A 52 7.00 -9.51 -1.84
CA ALA A 52 6.03 -10.53 -1.47
C ALA A 52 6.41 -11.93 -1.95
N LEU A 53 6.89 -12.03 -3.20
CA LEU A 53 7.36 -13.30 -3.78
C LEU A 53 8.62 -13.83 -3.08
N ALA A 54 9.48 -12.95 -2.56
CA ALA A 54 10.70 -13.36 -1.84
C ALA A 54 10.40 -14.05 -0.50
N LEU A 55 9.23 -13.79 0.10
CA LEU A 55 8.77 -14.44 1.33
C LEU A 55 8.31 -15.88 1.12
N LEU A 56 7.91 -16.21 -0.10
CA LEU A 56 7.37 -17.53 -0.46
C LEU A 56 8.53 -18.49 -0.75
N GLN A 57 8.94 -19.25 0.25
CA GLN A 57 10.05 -20.21 0.11
C GLN A 57 9.63 -21.52 -0.56
N GLU A 58 8.36 -21.91 -0.44
CA GLU A 58 7.82 -23.13 -1.06
C GLU A 58 7.29 -22.88 -2.49
N PRO A 59 7.11 -23.94 -3.30
CA PRO A 59 6.47 -23.82 -4.61
C PRO A 59 5.02 -23.33 -4.49
N VAL A 60 4.63 -22.43 -5.38
CA VAL A 60 3.25 -21.92 -5.47
C VAL A 60 2.56 -22.63 -6.62
N LYS A 61 1.34 -23.11 -6.39
CA LYS A 61 0.53 -23.76 -7.43
C LYS A 61 -0.70 -22.93 -7.73
N ILE A 62 -0.81 -22.51 -8.99
CA ILE A 62 -1.90 -21.68 -9.48
C ILE A 62 -2.73 -22.52 -10.43
N THR A 63 -3.98 -22.79 -10.04
CA THR A 63 -4.95 -23.51 -10.86
C THR A 63 -6.01 -22.54 -11.35
N VAL A 64 -6.17 -22.44 -12.67
CA VAL A 64 -7.05 -21.49 -13.32
C VAL A 64 -8.20 -22.24 -13.97
N TYR A 65 -9.41 -21.91 -13.57
CA TYR A 65 -10.64 -22.53 -14.09
C TYR A 65 -11.19 -21.65 -15.20
N ALA A 66 -10.77 -21.92 -16.44
CA ALA A 66 -11.12 -21.09 -17.58
C ALA A 66 -11.34 -21.89 -18.86
N THR A 67 -12.39 -21.54 -19.61
CA THR A 67 -12.66 -22.05 -20.96
C THR A 67 -11.60 -21.59 -21.97
N GLU A 68 -11.42 -22.34 -23.06
CA GLU A 68 -10.45 -21.99 -24.13
C GLU A 68 -10.88 -20.75 -24.94
N GLN A 69 -12.18 -20.52 -25.05
CA GLN A 69 -12.75 -19.34 -25.68
C GLN A 69 -13.84 -18.78 -24.75
N ASP A 70 -13.66 -17.54 -24.32
CA ASP A 70 -14.68 -16.76 -23.63
C ASP A 70 -15.39 -15.84 -24.64
N ALA A 71 -16.71 -15.71 -24.50
CA ALA A 71 -17.55 -14.96 -25.43
C ALA A 71 -17.31 -13.44 -25.41
N GLN A 72 -16.70 -12.89 -24.34
CA GLN A 72 -16.40 -11.46 -24.20
C GLN A 72 -14.90 -11.15 -24.21
N LEU A 73 -14.06 -12.03 -23.66
CA LEU A 73 -12.63 -11.76 -23.43
C LEU A 73 -11.68 -12.46 -24.43
N GLY A 74 -12.20 -13.30 -25.33
CA GLY A 74 -11.38 -14.05 -26.28
C GLY A 74 -10.60 -15.18 -25.59
N ASP A 75 -9.29 -15.29 -25.83
CA ASP A 75 -8.43 -16.31 -25.21
C ASP A 75 -7.96 -15.84 -23.82
N ILE A 76 -8.84 -16.04 -22.82
CA ILE A 76 -8.56 -15.71 -21.42
C ILE A 76 -7.35 -16.48 -20.87
N ARG A 77 -7.09 -17.70 -21.38
CA ARG A 77 -5.92 -18.50 -20.96
C ARG A 77 -4.62 -17.85 -21.38
N LYS A 78 -4.58 -17.24 -22.57
CA LYS A 78 -3.42 -16.47 -23.03
C LYS A 78 -3.16 -15.26 -22.14
N LEU A 79 -4.19 -14.47 -21.83
CA LEU A 79 -4.07 -13.30 -20.95
C LEU A 79 -3.52 -13.67 -19.56
N ILE A 80 -4.08 -14.72 -18.96
CA ILE A 80 -3.64 -15.19 -17.64
C ILE A 80 -2.21 -15.74 -17.70
N ARG A 81 -1.85 -16.46 -18.77
CA ARG A 81 -0.48 -16.95 -18.95
C ARG A 81 0.53 -15.81 -19.07
N GLU A 82 0.21 -14.78 -19.84
CA GLU A 82 1.07 -13.59 -19.99
C GLU A 82 1.22 -12.87 -18.64
N PHE A 83 0.13 -12.70 -17.89
CA PHE A 83 0.14 -12.08 -16.57
C PHE A 83 0.97 -12.88 -15.54
N ILE A 84 0.73 -14.18 -15.40
CA ILE A 84 1.49 -15.05 -14.47
C ILE A 84 2.96 -15.19 -14.88
N SER A 85 3.27 -15.06 -16.17
CA SER A 85 4.66 -15.06 -16.62
C SER A 85 5.49 -13.93 -16.00
N LEU A 86 4.86 -12.80 -15.63
CA LEU A 86 5.53 -11.71 -14.92
C LEU A 86 6.02 -12.15 -13.54
N TYR A 87 5.21 -12.93 -12.81
CA TYR A 87 5.56 -13.49 -11.51
C TYR A 87 6.59 -14.62 -11.62
N GLN A 88 6.46 -15.47 -12.63
CA GLN A 88 7.41 -16.56 -12.90
C GLN A 88 8.84 -16.08 -13.20
N ARG A 89 9.01 -14.83 -13.63
CA ARG A 89 10.36 -14.22 -13.81
C ARG A 89 11.11 -14.08 -12.49
N TYR A 90 10.40 -13.77 -11.40
CA TYR A 90 10.97 -13.58 -10.07
C TYR A 90 10.94 -14.87 -9.24
N LYS A 91 9.91 -15.70 -9.44
CA LYS A 91 9.73 -16.98 -8.75
C LYS A 91 9.44 -18.13 -9.74
N PRO A 92 10.49 -18.77 -10.30
CA PRO A 92 10.34 -19.78 -11.36
C PRO A 92 9.58 -21.05 -10.94
N ASP A 93 9.46 -21.31 -9.63
CA ASP A 93 8.73 -22.44 -9.05
C ASP A 93 7.22 -22.19 -8.89
N ILE A 94 6.68 -21.14 -9.51
CA ILE A 94 5.23 -20.98 -9.70
C ILE A 94 4.75 -21.92 -10.82
N SER A 95 3.91 -22.88 -10.47
CA SER A 95 3.26 -23.78 -11.43
C SER A 95 1.89 -23.24 -11.85
N LEU A 96 1.61 -23.21 -13.16
CA LEU A 96 0.34 -22.75 -13.73
C LEU A 96 -0.37 -23.90 -14.44
N THR A 97 -1.57 -24.24 -14.00
CA THR A 97 -2.41 -25.29 -14.61
C THR A 97 -3.77 -24.72 -14.98
N PHE A 98 -4.26 -25.08 -16.17
CA PHE A 98 -5.59 -24.70 -16.63
C PHE A 98 -6.53 -25.89 -16.54
N VAL A 99 -7.70 -25.69 -15.93
CA VAL A 99 -8.79 -26.66 -15.88
C VAL A 99 -9.96 -26.08 -16.66
N ASP A 100 -10.53 -26.87 -17.56
CA ASP A 100 -11.71 -26.47 -18.32
C ASP A 100 -12.97 -26.77 -17.49
N PRO A 101 -13.71 -25.75 -17.02
CA PRO A 101 -14.88 -25.95 -16.16
C PRO A 101 -16.01 -26.73 -16.86
N VAL A 102 -16.05 -26.74 -18.20
CA VAL A 102 -17.05 -27.46 -18.99
C VAL A 102 -16.68 -28.94 -19.12
N LYS A 103 -15.39 -29.26 -19.28
CA LYS A 103 -14.92 -30.64 -19.47
C LYS A 103 -14.76 -31.39 -18.13
N GLU A 104 -14.49 -30.68 -17.04
CA GLU A 104 -14.17 -31.26 -15.73
C GLU A 104 -15.04 -30.70 -14.58
N PRO A 105 -16.36 -30.95 -14.58
CA PRO A 105 -17.28 -30.37 -13.59
C PRO A 105 -17.05 -30.90 -12.15
N GLU A 106 -16.46 -32.08 -11.99
CA GLU A 106 -16.11 -32.64 -10.67
C GLU A 106 -14.96 -31.87 -10.00
N ALA A 107 -14.02 -31.33 -10.78
CA ALA A 107 -12.93 -30.50 -10.26
C ALA A 107 -13.46 -29.15 -9.73
N MET A 108 -14.47 -28.57 -10.39
CA MET A 108 -15.15 -27.34 -9.97
C MET A 108 -15.87 -27.49 -8.64
N ARG A 109 -16.54 -28.64 -8.44
CA ARG A 109 -17.27 -28.95 -7.20
C ARG A 109 -16.34 -29.11 -6.00
N LYS A 110 -15.22 -29.83 -6.20
CA LYS A 110 -14.22 -30.05 -5.13
C LYS A 110 -13.53 -28.75 -4.72
N ALA A 111 -13.27 -27.87 -5.68
CA ALA A 111 -12.63 -26.59 -5.44
C ALA A 111 -13.62 -25.44 -5.18
N ALA A 112 -14.92 -25.70 -4.97
CA ALA A 112 -15.94 -24.68 -4.65
C ALA A 112 -15.97 -23.44 -5.57
N ILE A 113 -15.65 -23.61 -6.86
CA ILE A 113 -15.51 -22.54 -7.83
C ILE A 113 -16.87 -21.98 -8.25
N ARG A 114 -16.99 -20.66 -8.34
CA ARG A 114 -18.25 -19.94 -8.59
C ARG A 114 -18.35 -19.33 -9.99
N GLY A 115 -17.24 -19.15 -10.71
CA GLY A 115 -17.24 -18.50 -12.03
C GLY A 115 -16.17 -18.97 -13.02
N ASN A 116 -16.35 -18.62 -14.29
CA ASN A 116 -15.34 -18.79 -15.34
C ASN A 116 -14.24 -17.72 -15.16
N GLY A 117 -12.97 -18.12 -15.19
CA GLY A 117 -11.82 -17.23 -14.96
C GLY A 117 -11.38 -17.12 -13.50
N GLU A 118 -11.98 -17.90 -12.59
CA GLU A 118 -11.54 -17.97 -11.18
C GLU A 118 -10.23 -18.75 -11.06
N MET A 119 -9.35 -18.26 -10.18
CA MET A 119 -8.02 -18.81 -9.94
C MET A 119 -7.90 -19.22 -8.47
N VAL A 120 -7.40 -20.43 -8.24
CA VAL A 120 -7.04 -20.94 -6.92
C VAL A 120 -5.52 -20.94 -6.80
N VAL A 121 -5.03 -20.19 -5.83
CA VAL A 121 -3.60 -20.11 -5.49
C VAL A 121 -3.36 -20.95 -4.26
N GLU A 122 -2.56 -21.99 -4.38
CA GLU A 122 -2.18 -22.92 -3.32
C GLU A 122 -0.72 -22.70 -2.89
N TYR A 123 -0.48 -22.62 -1.59
CA TYR A 123 0.85 -22.49 -1.00
C TYR A 123 0.87 -23.08 0.41
N ALA A 124 1.85 -23.94 0.71
CA ALA A 124 2.05 -24.57 2.03
C ALA A 124 0.77 -25.16 2.64
N GLY A 125 -0.07 -25.81 1.83
CA GLY A 125 -1.34 -26.44 2.26
C GLY A 125 -2.52 -25.48 2.47
N ARG A 126 -2.35 -24.19 2.19
CA ARG A 126 -3.42 -23.17 2.20
C ARG A 126 -3.80 -22.79 0.77
N SER A 127 -5.02 -22.31 0.61
CA SER A 127 -5.57 -21.93 -0.69
C SER A 127 -6.34 -20.62 -0.60
N GLU A 128 -6.12 -19.72 -1.56
CA GLU A 128 -6.87 -18.48 -1.73
C GLU A 128 -7.55 -18.47 -3.10
N HIS A 129 -8.76 -17.90 -3.15
CA HIS A 129 -9.55 -17.78 -4.37
C HIS A 129 -9.49 -16.35 -4.89
N ILE A 130 -9.21 -16.23 -6.19
CA ILE A 130 -9.09 -14.95 -6.89
C ILE A 130 -10.08 -14.96 -8.05
N THR A 131 -10.97 -13.97 -8.07
CA THR A 131 -11.96 -13.78 -9.13
C THR A 131 -11.58 -12.68 -10.11
N THR A 132 -10.70 -11.75 -9.70
CA THR A 132 -10.23 -10.61 -10.50
C THR A 132 -8.77 -10.74 -10.85
N LEU A 133 -8.45 -10.65 -12.15
CA LEU A 133 -7.08 -10.71 -12.64
C LEU A 133 -6.45 -9.31 -12.64
N ASN A 134 -5.83 -8.94 -11.52
CA ASN A 134 -4.97 -7.76 -11.43
C ASN A 134 -3.84 -8.02 -10.43
N GLU A 135 -2.79 -7.17 -10.47
CA GLU A 135 -1.61 -7.33 -9.61
C GLU A 135 -1.96 -7.18 -8.14
N GLU A 136 -2.77 -6.18 -7.78
CA GLU A 136 -3.19 -5.96 -6.40
C GLU A 136 -3.83 -7.20 -5.76
N THR A 137 -4.75 -7.87 -6.46
CA THR A 137 -5.48 -9.04 -5.91
C THR A 137 -4.55 -10.24 -5.78
N LEU A 138 -3.71 -10.51 -6.79
CA LEU A 138 -2.79 -11.65 -6.75
C LEU A 138 -1.67 -11.44 -5.73
N SER A 139 -1.03 -10.27 -5.71
CA SER A 139 0.00 -9.95 -4.73
C SER A 139 -0.56 -9.98 -3.31
N SER A 140 -1.76 -9.45 -3.09
CA SER A 140 -2.43 -9.54 -1.79
C SER A 140 -2.71 -10.99 -1.38
N ALA A 141 -3.23 -11.82 -2.28
CA ALA A 141 -3.47 -13.24 -1.99
C ALA A 141 -2.17 -14.01 -1.66
N LEU A 142 -1.11 -13.74 -2.41
CA LEU A 142 0.22 -14.30 -2.16
C LEU A 142 0.77 -13.87 -0.79
N MET A 143 0.55 -12.61 -0.39
CA MET A 143 0.92 -12.10 0.93
C MET A 143 0.18 -12.82 2.06
N ARG A 144 -1.15 -12.97 1.93
CA ARG A 144 -1.96 -13.75 2.88
C ARG A 144 -1.46 -15.19 3.02
N LEU A 145 -1.08 -15.79 1.90
CA LEU A 145 -0.49 -17.12 1.87
C LEU A 145 0.96 -17.15 2.40
N ALA A 146 1.72 -16.06 2.34
CA ALA A 146 3.08 -16.01 2.86
C ALA A 146 3.11 -16.04 4.41
N HIS A 147 2.16 -15.37 5.06
CA HIS A 147 2.11 -15.29 6.52
C HIS A 147 1.99 -16.68 7.17
N THR A 148 2.93 -17.08 8.02
CA THR A 148 2.88 -18.42 8.65
C THR A 148 1.94 -18.48 9.87
N LYS A 149 1.47 -17.33 10.36
CA LYS A 149 0.57 -17.19 11.51
C LYS A 149 -0.61 -16.28 11.16
N GLU A 150 -1.80 -16.59 11.66
CA GLU A 150 -2.92 -15.64 11.64
C GLU A 150 -2.54 -14.41 12.47
N GLN A 151 -2.34 -13.27 11.81
CA GLN A 151 -2.09 -11.98 12.46
C GLN A 151 -3.43 -11.40 12.92
N LEU A 152 -3.85 -11.74 14.15
CA LEU A 152 -5.08 -11.21 14.74
C LEU A 152 -4.84 -9.78 15.26
N LEU A 153 -5.41 -8.81 14.57
CA LEU A 153 -5.47 -7.42 15.00
C LEU A 153 -6.81 -7.17 15.69
N MET A 154 -6.76 -6.77 16.96
CA MET A 154 -7.96 -6.40 17.69
C MET A 154 -8.09 -4.89 17.83
N TYR A 155 -9.31 -4.36 17.87
CA TYR A 155 -9.55 -2.95 18.19
C TYR A 155 -10.55 -2.82 19.35
N LEU A 156 -10.31 -1.85 20.24
CA LEU A 156 -11.21 -1.61 21.37
C LEU A 156 -12.58 -1.14 20.89
N SER A 157 -13.62 -1.58 21.59
CA SER A 157 -14.99 -1.18 21.36
C SER A 157 -15.80 -1.22 22.65
N GLY A 158 -16.81 -0.37 22.76
CA GLY A 158 -17.75 -0.35 23.89
C GLY A 158 -18.09 1.05 24.39
N HIS A 159 -17.28 2.04 24.01
CA HIS A 159 -17.27 3.40 24.53
C HIS A 159 -17.38 4.45 23.42
N GLY A 160 -17.86 4.07 22.23
CA GLY A 160 -18.06 4.99 21.09
C GLY A 160 -16.85 5.15 20.17
N GLU A 161 -15.89 4.24 20.27
CA GLU A 161 -14.66 4.19 19.48
C GLU A 161 -14.93 4.09 17.97
N ARG A 162 -13.99 4.58 17.18
CA ARG A 162 -13.97 4.36 15.73
C ARG A 162 -13.75 2.90 15.42
N ARG A 163 -14.51 2.37 14.46
CA ARG A 163 -14.46 0.96 14.08
C ARG A 163 -13.60 0.74 12.86
N LEU A 164 -12.77 -0.30 12.88
CA LEU A 164 -11.99 -0.73 11.71
C LEU A 164 -12.85 -1.47 10.67
N ASP A 165 -14.05 -1.93 11.06
CA ASP A 165 -15.03 -2.57 10.18
C ASP A 165 -16.24 -1.66 9.90
N GLY A 166 -16.15 -0.38 10.27
CA GLY A 166 -17.24 0.58 10.17
C GLY A 166 -17.21 1.39 8.88
N SER A 167 -18.39 1.73 8.35
CA SER A 167 -18.54 2.49 7.10
C SER A 167 -18.85 3.98 7.33
N ALA A 168 -18.96 4.44 8.58
CA ALA A 168 -19.22 5.85 8.84
C ALA A 168 -18.02 6.72 8.48
N ASN A 169 -18.25 8.00 8.19
CA ASN A 169 -17.18 8.95 7.83
C ASN A 169 -16.06 9.08 8.88
N HIS A 170 -16.40 8.90 10.16
CA HIS A 170 -15.45 8.92 11.26
C HIS A 170 -14.82 7.55 11.55
N ASP A 171 -15.35 6.45 11.01
CA ASP A 171 -14.79 5.11 11.20
C ASP A 171 -13.51 4.91 10.37
N LEU A 172 -12.78 3.82 10.64
CA LEU A 172 -11.53 3.44 9.98
C LEU A 172 -11.74 2.26 9.00
N GLY A 173 -12.90 2.18 8.36
CA GLY A 173 -13.29 1.06 7.49
C GLY A 173 -12.40 0.83 6.29
N GLU A 174 -11.97 1.90 5.61
CA GLU A 174 -11.04 1.80 4.48
C GLU A 174 -9.68 1.26 4.92
N PHE A 175 -9.19 1.74 6.07
CA PHE A 175 -7.97 1.24 6.69
C PHE A 175 -8.07 -0.24 7.08
N GLY A 176 -9.16 -0.63 7.76
CA GLY A 176 -9.38 -2.03 8.12
C GLY A 176 -9.56 -2.94 6.90
N GLY A 177 -10.28 -2.48 5.87
CA GLY A 177 -10.43 -3.21 4.61
C GLY A 177 -9.07 -3.45 3.93
N ARG A 178 -8.19 -2.44 3.92
CA ARG A 178 -6.83 -2.57 3.38
C ARG A 178 -5.99 -3.56 4.18
N LEU A 179 -6.06 -3.52 5.50
CA LEU A 179 -5.39 -4.50 6.36
C LEU A 179 -5.90 -5.94 6.13
N GLN A 180 -7.21 -6.13 5.92
CA GLN A 180 -7.77 -7.43 5.57
C GLN A 180 -7.25 -7.95 4.24
N GLN A 181 -7.10 -7.08 3.23
CA GLN A 181 -6.48 -7.44 1.95
C GLN A 181 -5.05 -7.95 2.15
N LEU A 182 -4.29 -7.31 3.04
CA LEU A 182 -2.92 -7.70 3.39
C LEU A 182 -2.84 -8.96 4.27
N GLY A 183 -3.95 -9.49 4.77
CA GLY A 183 -4.00 -10.76 5.52
C GLY A 183 -4.18 -10.65 7.01
N TYR A 184 -4.40 -9.44 7.52
CA TYR A 184 -4.75 -9.26 8.92
C TYR A 184 -6.19 -9.72 9.18
N ARG A 185 -6.38 -10.49 10.23
CA ARG A 185 -7.70 -10.81 10.75
C ARG A 185 -8.10 -9.74 11.76
N ILE A 186 -9.16 -9.00 11.46
CA ILE A 186 -9.63 -7.90 12.32
C ILE A 186 -10.79 -8.37 13.18
N ALA A 187 -10.75 -8.06 14.48
CA ALA A 187 -11.82 -8.35 15.43
C ALA A 187 -12.03 -7.21 16.44
N SER A 188 -13.27 -6.94 16.81
CA SER A 188 -13.57 -6.04 17.92
C SER A 188 -13.33 -6.71 19.27
N LEU A 189 -12.88 -5.93 20.25
CA LEU A 189 -12.67 -6.34 21.63
C LEU A 189 -13.49 -5.45 22.56
N LYS A 190 -14.37 -6.05 23.37
CA LYS A 190 -15.14 -5.37 24.42
C LYS A 190 -14.60 -5.75 25.79
N LEU A 191 -13.76 -4.91 26.38
CA LEU A 191 -13.09 -5.22 27.66
C LEU A 191 -14.04 -5.26 28.86
N ALA A 192 -15.23 -4.65 28.76
CA ALA A 192 -16.27 -4.73 29.77
C ALA A 192 -16.72 -6.18 30.03
N ILE A 193 -16.69 -7.04 29.01
CA ILE A 193 -17.13 -8.44 29.10
C ILE A 193 -15.99 -9.45 28.89
N ALA A 194 -14.92 -9.07 28.19
CA ALA A 194 -13.75 -9.93 28.02
C ALA A 194 -12.97 -10.05 29.33
N GLN A 195 -12.37 -11.20 29.61
CA GLN A 195 -11.55 -11.35 30.82
C GLN A 195 -10.25 -10.55 30.72
N GLU A 196 -9.55 -10.68 29.59
CA GLU A 196 -8.29 -10.00 29.26
C GLU A 196 -8.20 -9.83 27.72
N VAL A 197 -7.17 -9.14 27.22
CA VAL A 197 -6.83 -9.18 25.80
C VAL A 197 -6.32 -10.60 25.47
N PRO A 198 -6.86 -11.29 24.44
CA PRO A 198 -6.45 -12.66 24.11
C PRO A 198 -4.95 -12.79 23.78
N ASP A 199 -4.32 -13.88 24.24
CA ASP A 199 -2.88 -14.12 24.01
C ASP A 199 -2.51 -14.33 22.53
N ASN A 200 -3.48 -14.70 21.68
CA ASN A 200 -3.30 -14.84 20.24
C ASN A 200 -3.48 -13.50 19.48
N ALA A 201 -3.84 -12.41 20.16
CA ALA A 201 -3.87 -11.08 19.56
C ALA A 201 -2.43 -10.60 19.32
N SER A 202 -2.11 -10.33 18.06
CA SER A 202 -0.77 -9.87 17.66
C SER A 202 -0.57 -8.40 18.00
N MET A 203 -1.64 -7.60 17.97
CA MET A 203 -1.64 -6.22 18.44
C MET A 203 -3.05 -5.76 18.81
N LEU A 204 -3.10 -4.65 19.55
CA LEU A 204 -4.32 -3.92 19.87
C LEU A 204 -4.29 -2.53 19.21
N VAL A 205 -5.41 -2.11 18.64
CA VAL A 205 -5.65 -0.74 18.17
C VAL A 205 -6.61 -0.05 19.13
N LEU A 206 -6.15 1.05 19.71
CA LEU A 206 -6.95 1.92 20.55
C LEU A 206 -7.27 3.17 19.77
N THR A 207 -8.54 3.37 19.45
CA THR A 207 -9.04 4.66 18.96
C THR A 207 -9.64 5.41 20.14
N HIS A 208 -9.74 6.73 20.02
CA HIS A 208 -10.15 7.59 21.12
C HIS A 208 -11.58 7.25 21.61
N PRO A 209 -11.77 6.84 22.89
CA PRO A 209 -13.10 6.60 23.46
C PRO A 209 -13.95 7.87 23.47
N GLN A 210 -15.26 7.75 23.44
CA GLN A 210 -16.20 8.89 23.56
C GLN A 210 -16.85 8.95 24.95
N THR A 211 -16.64 7.91 25.77
CA THR A 211 -17.12 7.81 27.14
C THR A 211 -16.04 7.20 28.03
N GLU A 212 -16.11 7.48 29.33
CA GLU A 212 -15.12 7.01 30.31
C GLU A 212 -14.98 5.48 30.32
N VAL A 213 -13.75 5.00 30.15
CA VAL A 213 -13.38 3.59 30.23
C VAL A 213 -13.20 3.20 31.69
N MET A 214 -13.87 2.13 32.13
CA MET A 214 -13.88 1.79 33.55
C MET A 214 -12.49 1.38 34.05
N PRO A 215 -12.14 1.68 35.32
CA PRO A 215 -10.82 1.33 35.88
C PRO A 215 -10.47 -0.17 35.78
N GLY A 216 -11.48 -1.06 35.81
CA GLY A 216 -11.28 -2.49 35.61
C GLY A 216 -10.83 -2.86 34.20
N GLU A 217 -11.25 -2.12 33.18
CA GLU A 217 -10.85 -2.30 31.78
C GLU A 217 -9.45 -1.73 31.55
N VAL A 218 -9.18 -0.54 32.08
CA VAL A 218 -7.86 0.10 32.02
C VAL A 218 -6.78 -0.80 32.64
N LYS A 219 -7.08 -1.47 33.76
CA LYS A 219 -6.16 -2.46 34.36
C LYS A 219 -5.80 -3.62 33.41
N LYS A 220 -6.74 -4.07 32.57
CA LYS A 220 -6.48 -5.12 31.57
C LYS A 220 -5.55 -4.60 30.47
N LEU A 221 -5.76 -3.37 30.01
CA LEU A 221 -4.87 -2.69 29.06
C LEU A 221 -3.45 -2.52 29.60
N LEU A 222 -3.32 -2.08 30.86
CA LEU A 222 -2.03 -1.94 31.52
C LEU A 222 -1.31 -3.29 31.59
N ARG A 223 -2.04 -4.37 31.91
CA ARG A 223 -1.48 -5.73 31.95
C ARG A 223 -1.04 -6.22 30.57
N TYR A 224 -1.81 -5.92 29.52
CA TYR A 224 -1.45 -6.24 28.14
C TYR A 224 -0.12 -5.57 27.75
N VAL A 225 0.03 -4.27 28.06
CA VAL A 225 1.29 -3.54 27.81
C VAL A 225 2.44 -4.06 28.68
N ASP A 226 2.19 -4.42 29.94
CA ASP A 226 3.23 -4.99 30.81
C ASP A 226 3.70 -6.38 30.37
N ASN A 227 2.82 -7.15 29.72
CA ASN A 227 3.14 -8.46 29.16
C ASN A 227 3.84 -8.40 27.79
N GLY A 228 4.15 -7.21 27.28
CA GLY A 228 4.84 -7.04 25.99
C GLY A 228 3.92 -6.92 24.79
N GLY A 229 2.62 -6.65 24.97
CA GLY A 229 1.67 -6.48 23.88
C GLY A 229 1.95 -5.25 23.01
N ASN A 230 1.76 -5.40 21.69
CA ASN A 230 1.96 -4.32 20.72
C ASN A 230 0.70 -3.45 20.59
N LEU A 231 0.90 -2.13 20.46
CA LEU A 231 -0.20 -1.17 20.55
C LEU A 231 -0.08 -0.08 19.48
N LEU A 232 -1.17 0.14 18.74
CA LEU A 232 -1.40 1.38 18.00
C LEU A 232 -2.42 2.23 18.77
N TRP A 233 -2.02 3.39 19.26
CA TRP A 233 -2.89 4.30 19.99
C TRP A 233 -3.11 5.60 19.22
N LEU A 234 -4.35 5.80 18.77
CA LEU A 234 -4.81 6.98 18.08
C LEU A 234 -5.56 7.87 19.07
N VAL A 235 -5.01 9.05 19.36
CA VAL A 235 -5.53 9.99 20.37
C VAL A 235 -6.04 11.24 19.67
N ASP A 236 -7.31 11.57 19.86
CA ASP A 236 -7.94 12.75 19.22
C ASP A 236 -8.16 13.91 20.19
N ASP A 237 -8.20 13.65 21.50
CA ASP A 237 -8.43 14.64 22.54
C ASP A 237 -7.49 14.40 23.73
N GLU A 238 -7.16 15.47 24.44
CA GLU A 238 -6.43 15.45 25.71
C GLU A 238 -7.26 14.78 26.81
N ALA A 239 -8.59 14.87 26.73
CA ALA A 239 -9.49 14.15 27.61
C ALA A 239 -9.43 12.64 27.30
N LEU A 240 -8.54 11.92 27.98
CA LEU A 240 -8.28 10.50 27.72
C LEU A 240 -9.40 9.56 28.16
N HIS A 241 -10.49 10.07 28.74
CA HIS A 241 -11.68 9.32 29.13
C HIS A 241 -11.35 8.07 29.95
N GLY A 242 -10.54 8.20 31.01
CA GLY A 242 -10.15 7.08 31.87
C GLY A 242 -8.84 6.38 31.45
N MET A 243 -8.27 6.73 30.30
CA MET A 243 -7.02 6.16 29.80
C MET A 243 -5.77 6.89 30.32
N GLU A 244 -5.92 7.83 31.26
CA GLU A 244 -4.82 8.56 31.90
C GLU A 244 -3.76 7.63 32.51
N PRO A 245 -4.10 6.52 33.21
CA PRO A 245 -3.10 5.60 33.74
C PRO A 245 -2.25 4.93 32.64
N LEU A 246 -2.80 4.74 31.44
CA LEU A 246 -2.05 4.21 30.30
C LEU A 246 -1.08 5.27 29.74
N ALA A 247 -1.53 6.53 29.62
CA ALA A 247 -0.66 7.63 29.21
C ALA A 247 0.49 7.84 30.21
N GLU A 248 0.20 7.83 31.51
CA GLU A 248 1.20 7.92 32.58
C GLU A 248 2.24 6.80 32.48
N LYS A 249 1.81 5.55 32.23
CA LYS A 249 2.71 4.41 32.05
C LYS A 249 3.66 4.59 30.87
N LEU A 250 3.20 5.21 29.78
CA LEU A 250 4.01 5.50 28.60
C LEU A 250 4.82 6.81 28.71
N GLY A 251 4.59 7.60 29.77
CA GLY A 251 5.16 8.95 29.89
C GLY A 251 4.61 9.93 28.85
N LEU A 252 3.40 9.66 28.35
CA LEU A 252 2.72 10.43 27.32
C LEU A 252 2.05 11.66 27.94
N THR A 253 2.36 12.82 27.38
CA THR A 253 1.73 14.11 27.66
C THR A 253 1.42 14.82 26.35
N PHE A 254 0.54 15.82 26.41
CA PHE A 254 0.14 16.63 25.26
C PHE A 254 0.42 18.09 25.55
N LEU A 255 0.76 18.86 24.52
CA LEU A 255 0.66 20.31 24.63
C LEU A 255 -0.82 20.70 24.58
N PRO A 256 -1.28 21.61 25.45
CA PRO A 256 -2.69 21.95 25.53
C PRO A 256 -3.15 22.70 24.27
N GLY A 257 -4.15 22.16 23.59
CA GLY A 257 -4.74 22.68 22.38
C GLY A 257 -4.40 21.89 21.11
N THR A 258 -4.79 22.47 19.98
CA THR A 258 -4.64 21.87 18.66
C THR A 258 -3.51 22.53 17.89
N VAL A 259 -2.79 21.75 17.09
CA VAL A 259 -1.77 22.26 16.18
C VAL A 259 -2.42 22.98 15.00
N ILE A 260 -2.07 24.26 14.85
CA ILE A 260 -2.47 25.15 13.76
C ILE A 260 -1.31 25.28 12.78
N ASP A 261 -1.52 24.89 11.53
CA ASP A 261 -0.54 24.94 10.45
C ASP A 261 -1.03 25.83 9.29
N PRO A 262 -0.54 27.07 9.16
CA PRO A 262 -0.86 27.94 8.04
C PRO A 262 -0.48 27.35 6.66
N ALA A 263 0.49 26.42 6.60
CA ALA A 263 0.90 25.81 5.34
C ALA A 263 -0.24 25.01 4.68
N ALA A 264 -1.18 24.48 5.47
CA ALA A 264 -2.33 23.77 4.96
C ALA A 264 -3.21 24.62 4.02
N GLN A 265 -3.28 25.95 4.26
CA GLN A 265 -4.04 26.85 3.38
C GLN A 265 -3.45 26.95 1.97
N GLU A 266 -2.13 26.79 1.83
CA GLU A 266 -1.47 26.76 0.51
C GLU A 266 -1.92 25.54 -0.31
N MET A 267 -2.44 24.49 0.36
CA MET A 267 -3.01 23.28 -0.24
C MET A 267 -4.56 23.28 -0.27
N ASN A 268 -5.20 24.44 -0.05
CA ASN A 268 -6.66 24.58 0.08
C ASN A 268 -7.28 23.76 1.25
N ALA A 269 -6.50 23.48 2.29
CA ALA A 269 -6.97 22.84 3.52
C ALA A 269 -7.14 23.84 4.67
N PRO A 270 -8.02 23.56 5.65
CA PRO A 270 -8.14 24.34 6.88
C PRO A 270 -6.83 24.41 7.68
N MET A 271 -6.61 25.50 8.43
CA MET A 271 -5.38 25.69 9.22
C MET A 271 -5.26 24.72 10.41
N ASN A 272 -6.35 24.10 10.87
CA ASN A 272 -6.30 23.05 11.89
C ASN A 272 -5.87 21.69 11.30
N TRP A 273 -5.52 21.61 10.02
CA TRP A 273 -4.91 20.42 9.44
C TRP A 273 -3.40 20.56 9.53
N SER A 274 -2.79 19.78 10.39
CA SER A 274 -1.33 19.75 10.49
C SER A 274 -0.74 18.89 9.39
N LEU A 275 0.22 19.43 8.65
CA LEU A 275 0.90 18.68 7.60
C LEU A 275 2.11 17.95 8.18
N GLY A 276 2.12 16.62 8.04
CA GLY A 276 3.31 15.80 8.23
C GLY A 276 4.27 16.07 7.09
N THR A 277 5.40 16.68 7.42
CA THR A 277 6.41 17.16 6.43
C THR A 277 7.81 16.65 6.76
N GLY A 278 8.07 16.28 8.00
CA GLY A 278 9.31 15.62 8.41
C GLY A 278 9.06 14.16 8.78
N TYR A 279 9.80 13.26 8.13
CA TYR A 279 9.78 11.83 8.43
C TYR A 279 11.21 11.39 8.79
N PRO A 280 11.59 11.42 10.07
CA PRO A 280 12.90 10.93 10.49
C PRO A 280 13.11 9.48 10.03
N PRO A 281 14.37 9.06 9.75
CA PRO A 281 14.65 7.72 9.27
C PRO A 281 14.18 6.63 10.25
N HIS A 282 13.18 5.87 9.83
CA HIS A 282 12.59 4.76 10.59
C HIS A 282 12.11 3.68 9.62
N ALA A 283 11.96 2.44 10.09
CA ALA A 283 11.48 1.34 9.25
C ALA A 283 10.10 1.63 8.62
N ILE A 284 9.21 2.29 9.37
CA ILE A 284 7.86 2.72 8.92
C ILE A 284 7.91 3.76 7.79
N THR A 285 8.90 4.66 7.81
CA THR A 285 9.04 5.80 6.89
C THR A 285 10.11 5.59 5.83
N ARG A 286 10.66 4.36 5.73
CA ARG A 286 11.63 4.00 4.69
C ARG A 286 10.95 4.15 3.32
N ASP A 287 11.56 4.95 2.44
CA ASP A 287 11.05 5.29 1.11
C ASP A 287 9.65 5.94 1.11
N PHE A 288 9.30 6.62 2.22
CA PHE A 288 8.02 7.32 2.36
C PHE A 288 8.16 8.80 1.94
N ASP A 289 7.72 9.10 0.72
CA ASP A 289 7.85 10.44 0.10
C ASP A 289 6.53 11.24 0.07
N LEU A 290 5.45 10.72 0.66
CA LEU A 290 4.13 11.34 0.60
C LEU A 290 3.90 12.30 1.77
N LEU A 291 3.23 13.44 1.51
CA LEU A 291 2.71 14.30 2.57
C LEU A 291 1.54 13.61 3.28
N THR A 292 1.45 13.80 4.59
CA THR A 292 0.33 13.32 5.41
C THR A 292 -0.38 14.51 6.05
N ALA A 293 -1.68 14.36 6.31
CA ALA A 293 -2.52 15.43 6.85
C ALA A 293 -3.27 14.93 8.09
N PHE A 294 -3.14 15.67 9.19
CA PHE A 294 -3.71 15.33 10.49
C PHE A 294 -4.69 16.43 10.93
N PRO A 295 -6.00 16.27 10.66
CA PRO A 295 -7.04 17.23 11.05
C PRO A 295 -7.25 17.24 12.57
N ASP A 296 -7.10 18.39 13.20
CA ASP A 296 -7.22 18.57 14.65
C ASP A 296 -6.16 17.76 15.43
N ALA A 297 -4.92 17.82 14.98
CA ALA A 297 -3.82 17.09 15.62
C ALA A 297 -3.42 17.69 16.98
N LEU A 298 -3.12 16.81 17.93
CA LEU A 298 -2.46 17.10 19.19
C LEU A 298 -0.94 17.00 19.02
N ALA A 299 -0.21 17.92 19.65
CA ALA A 299 1.24 17.81 19.76
C ALA A 299 1.61 16.87 20.90
N LEU A 300 2.32 15.79 20.59
CA LEU A 300 2.77 14.80 21.55
C LEU A 300 4.03 15.26 22.26
N SER A 301 4.14 14.90 23.53
CA SER A 301 5.38 14.97 24.30
C SER A 301 5.50 13.70 25.13
N ILE A 302 6.41 12.80 24.72
CA ILE A 302 6.68 11.58 25.48
C ILE A 302 8.03 11.67 26.20
N GLU A 303 7.99 11.52 27.52
CA GLU A 303 9.15 11.27 28.36
C GLU A 303 9.37 9.76 28.49
N ALA A 304 10.34 9.22 27.73
CA ALA A 304 10.65 7.80 27.76
C ALA A 304 11.10 7.35 29.17
N LYS A 305 10.23 6.62 29.87
CA LYS A 305 10.49 6.00 31.19
C LYS A 305 10.49 4.47 31.05
N GLY A 306 11.00 3.73 32.04
CA GLY A 306 10.83 2.27 32.07
C GLY A 306 11.47 1.48 30.91
N GLY A 307 12.61 1.96 30.37
CA GLY A 307 13.39 1.26 29.35
C GLY A 307 12.88 1.43 27.92
N TRP A 308 11.89 2.30 27.68
CA TRP A 308 11.44 2.65 26.34
C TRP A 308 12.51 3.40 25.55
N GLN A 309 12.72 2.99 24.32
CA GLN A 309 13.43 3.74 23.29
C GLN A 309 12.38 4.49 22.47
N LYS A 310 12.43 5.83 22.53
CA LYS A 310 11.51 6.71 21.81
C LYS A 310 12.11 7.10 20.47
N HIS A 311 11.28 7.12 19.42
CA HIS A 311 11.62 7.71 18.13
C HIS A 311 10.47 8.57 17.61
N MET A 312 10.78 9.80 17.19
CA MET A 312 9.79 10.66 16.51
C MET A 312 9.55 10.11 15.11
N LEU A 313 8.30 9.81 14.79
CA LEU A 313 7.93 9.21 13.51
C LEU A 313 7.46 10.24 12.49
N VAL A 314 6.66 11.22 12.94
CA VAL A 314 6.14 12.29 12.09
C VAL A 314 6.33 13.62 12.81
N GLU A 315 7.03 14.53 12.13
CA GLU A 315 7.17 15.94 12.49
C GLU A 315 6.21 16.78 11.63
N GLY A 316 5.49 17.69 12.27
CA GLY A 316 4.59 18.60 11.58
C GLY A 316 4.53 19.99 12.19
N GLY A 317 3.80 20.89 11.53
CA GLY A 317 3.59 22.25 12.01
C GLY A 317 4.86 23.10 12.04
N GLN A 318 5.79 22.94 11.08
CA GLN A 318 7.06 23.70 11.03
C GLN A 318 6.87 25.22 11.04
N ARG A 319 5.78 25.71 10.42
CA ARG A 319 5.39 27.13 10.42
C ARG A 319 4.16 27.39 11.30
N GLY A 320 3.82 26.41 12.13
CA GLY A 320 2.60 26.38 12.94
C GLY A 320 2.84 26.65 14.43
N TRP A 321 1.75 26.55 15.18
CA TRP A 321 1.74 26.70 16.64
C TRP A 321 0.61 25.87 17.26
N VAL A 322 0.70 25.57 18.54
CA VAL A 322 -0.40 24.97 19.31
C VAL A 322 -1.26 26.08 19.92
N SER A 323 -2.60 25.93 19.84
CA SER A 323 -3.58 26.89 20.35
C SER A 323 -4.73 26.21 21.09
N GLU A 324 -4.98 26.63 22.35
CA GLU A 324 -6.07 26.15 23.22
C GLU A 324 -7.46 26.69 22.81
N ASN A 325 -7.52 27.85 22.16
CA ASN A 325 -8.79 28.52 21.81
C ASN A 325 -9.28 28.16 20.39
N GLY A 326 -8.79 27.04 19.84
CA GLY A 326 -9.05 26.62 18.46
C GLY A 326 -8.24 27.41 17.42
N ALA A 327 -8.66 27.34 16.16
CA ALA A 327 -7.96 27.94 15.02
C ALA A 327 -8.05 29.49 14.99
N SER A 328 -7.32 30.15 15.88
CA SER A 328 -6.99 31.56 15.71
C SER A 328 -6.18 31.72 14.41
N LYS A 329 -6.52 32.71 13.59
CA LYS A 329 -5.79 32.98 12.33
C LYS A 329 -4.40 33.56 12.55
N ARG A 330 -4.05 33.93 13.79
CA ARG A 330 -2.80 34.61 14.13
C ARG A 330 -2.20 34.03 15.40
N PHE A 331 -0.88 33.86 15.36
CA PHE A 331 -0.04 33.47 16.48
C PHE A 331 -0.01 34.55 17.58
N ASP A 332 -0.26 34.14 18.82
CA ASP A 332 -0.11 34.94 20.03
C ASP A 332 1.10 34.47 20.85
N LYS A 333 2.15 35.28 20.88
CA LYS A 333 3.41 34.98 21.60
C LYS A 333 3.26 34.74 23.10
N ASN A 334 2.17 35.19 23.72
CA ASN A 334 1.97 35.06 25.16
C ASN A 334 1.24 33.77 25.56
N ARG A 335 0.67 33.04 24.58
CA ARG A 335 -0.20 31.88 24.82
C ARG A 335 0.15 30.69 23.95
N ASP A 336 0.50 30.94 22.69
CA ASP A 336 0.74 29.90 21.71
C ASP A 336 2.19 29.41 21.77
N ILE A 337 2.36 28.11 21.58
CA ILE A 337 3.68 27.47 21.52
C ILE A 337 4.05 27.31 20.04
N PRO A 338 5.19 27.82 19.55
CA PRO A 338 5.59 27.63 18.16
C PRO A 338 6.16 26.23 17.89
N GLY A 339 5.97 25.72 16.67
CA GLY A 339 6.46 24.41 16.24
C GLY A 339 7.96 24.37 15.91
N PRO A 340 8.47 23.22 15.42
CA PRO A 340 7.73 22.01 15.00
C PRO A 340 7.25 21.13 16.16
N PHE A 341 6.36 20.17 15.86
CA PHE A 341 5.76 19.26 16.85
C PHE A 341 5.86 17.79 16.44
N GLU A 342 5.92 16.91 17.45
CA GLU A 342 5.79 15.47 17.30
C GLU A 342 4.31 15.12 17.10
N LEU A 343 3.91 14.69 15.90
CA LEU A 343 2.54 14.25 15.61
C LEU A 343 2.36 12.75 15.81
N ALA A 344 3.42 11.98 15.59
CA ALA A 344 3.46 10.55 15.85
C ALA A 344 4.81 10.14 16.41
N VAL A 345 4.79 9.19 17.33
CA VAL A 345 5.97 8.67 18.04
C VAL A 345 5.90 7.16 18.14
N THR A 346 7.04 6.49 17.99
CA THR A 346 7.19 5.08 18.31
C THR A 346 7.92 4.88 19.64
N LEU A 347 7.56 3.81 20.34
CA LEU A 347 8.22 3.34 21.55
C LEU A 347 8.58 1.86 21.36
N GLN A 348 9.84 1.52 21.63
CA GLN A 348 10.34 0.15 21.57
C GLN A 348 11.02 -0.24 22.88
N ARG A 349 10.85 -1.50 23.31
CA ARG A 349 11.66 -2.08 24.40
C ARG A 349 11.66 -3.60 24.29
N ASN A 350 12.54 -4.25 25.04
CA ASN A 350 12.51 -5.71 25.17
C ASN A 350 11.77 -6.13 26.45
N VAL A 351 10.80 -7.04 26.31
CA VAL A 351 10.06 -7.67 27.40
C VAL A 351 10.08 -9.17 27.17
N ASN A 352 10.61 -9.96 28.13
CA ASN A 352 10.68 -11.42 28.05
C ASN A 352 11.33 -11.94 26.74
N ASP A 353 12.48 -11.37 26.37
CA ASP A 353 13.23 -11.68 25.14
C ASP A 353 12.44 -11.46 23.83
N ARG A 354 11.37 -10.66 23.88
CA ARG A 354 10.60 -10.22 22.71
C ARG A 354 10.63 -8.70 22.62
N GLU A 355 10.74 -8.21 21.40
CA GLU A 355 10.62 -6.78 21.14
C GLU A 355 9.15 -6.36 21.19
N GLN A 356 8.84 -5.45 22.11
CA GLN A 356 7.55 -4.79 22.22
C GLN A 356 7.60 -3.45 21.48
N ARG A 357 6.58 -3.19 20.66
CA ARG A 357 6.46 -2.01 19.81
C ARG A 357 5.13 -1.30 20.08
N ILE A 358 5.19 0.02 20.24
CA ILE A 358 4.01 0.88 20.40
C ILE A 358 4.14 2.06 19.45
N VAL A 359 3.05 2.44 18.81
CA VAL A 359 2.93 3.68 18.04
C VAL A 359 1.82 4.51 18.69
N VAL A 360 2.13 5.78 19.00
CA VAL A 360 1.15 6.77 19.45
C VAL A 360 1.05 7.85 18.39
N VAL A 361 -0.17 8.16 17.97
CA VAL A 361 -0.45 9.26 17.03
C VAL A 361 -1.40 10.23 17.72
N GLY A 362 -1.03 11.51 17.74
CA GLY A 362 -1.85 12.60 18.28
C GLY A 362 -3.01 12.97 17.35
N ASN A 363 -3.54 12.00 16.60
CA ASN A 363 -4.69 12.15 15.75
C ASN A 363 -5.18 10.78 15.29
N GLY A 364 -6.45 10.45 15.49
CA GLY A 364 -7.11 9.31 14.87
C GLY A 364 -7.85 9.66 13.59
N ASN A 365 -8.19 10.93 13.39
CA ASN A 365 -8.87 11.41 12.19
C ASN A 365 -8.10 11.12 10.90
N PHE A 366 -6.77 11.17 10.87
CA PHE A 366 -6.01 10.97 9.63
C PHE A 366 -6.29 9.63 8.92
N LEU A 367 -6.70 8.59 9.67
CA LEU A 367 -7.10 7.29 9.12
C LEU A 367 -8.61 7.11 8.97
N ALA A 368 -9.42 8.08 9.41
CA ALA A 368 -10.87 8.01 9.22
C ALA A 368 -11.21 8.01 7.73
N ASN A 369 -12.31 7.36 7.36
CA ASN A 369 -12.76 7.25 5.96
C ASN A 369 -12.86 8.60 5.24
N THR A 370 -13.07 9.69 5.97
CA THR A 370 -13.08 11.06 5.39
C THR A 370 -11.69 11.55 4.95
N TYR A 371 -10.61 11.05 5.56
CA TYR A 371 -9.26 11.61 5.46
C TYR A 371 -8.19 10.58 5.06
N SER A 372 -8.49 9.29 5.07
CA SER A 372 -7.61 8.19 4.64
C SER A 372 -7.04 8.40 3.24
N GLY A 373 -7.82 8.98 2.33
CA GLY A 373 -7.41 9.30 0.95
C GLY A 373 -6.52 10.54 0.80
N ASN A 374 -6.21 11.26 1.88
CA ASN A 374 -5.34 12.44 1.82
C ASN A 374 -3.87 12.03 1.79
N GLY A 375 -3.16 12.37 0.71
CA GLY A 375 -1.73 12.14 0.59
C GLY A 375 -1.37 10.69 0.88
N GLY A 376 -0.40 10.47 1.78
CA GLY A 376 0.04 9.14 2.21
C GLY A 376 -0.58 8.64 3.53
N ASN A 377 -1.73 9.17 3.95
CA ASN A 377 -2.31 8.84 5.26
C ASN A 377 -2.57 7.34 5.44
N LEU A 378 -3.27 6.72 4.48
CA LEU A 378 -3.53 5.28 4.50
C LEU A 378 -2.22 4.49 4.50
N ASP A 379 -1.27 4.87 3.65
CA ASP A 379 0.01 4.19 3.50
C ASP A 379 0.84 4.22 4.80
N LEU A 380 0.89 5.38 5.46
CA LEU A 380 1.55 5.54 6.75
C LEU A 380 0.91 4.63 7.81
N GLY A 381 -0.43 4.60 7.87
CA GLY A 381 -1.15 3.72 8.80
C GLY A 381 -0.86 2.24 8.57
N ILE A 382 -0.79 1.81 7.31
CA ILE A 382 -0.44 0.43 6.96
C ILE A 382 1.00 0.11 7.37
N ASN A 383 1.93 1.01 7.11
CA ASN A 383 3.34 0.84 7.50
C ASN A 383 3.49 0.75 9.03
N MET A 384 2.73 1.53 9.79
CA MET A 384 2.69 1.44 11.26
C MET A 384 2.24 0.05 11.73
N VAL A 385 1.18 -0.51 11.15
CA VAL A 385 0.68 -1.85 11.50
C VAL A 385 1.67 -2.94 11.10
N ASN A 386 2.24 -2.88 9.89
CA ASN A 386 3.25 -3.85 9.46
C ASN A 386 4.47 -3.85 10.38
N TRP A 387 4.93 -2.66 10.80
CA TRP A 387 6.00 -2.56 11.78
C TRP A 387 5.60 -3.11 13.16
N LEU A 388 4.39 -2.83 13.65
CA LEU A 388 3.87 -3.39 14.90
C LEU A 388 3.73 -4.92 14.85
N ALA A 389 3.50 -5.50 13.67
CA ALA A 389 3.39 -6.94 13.47
C ALA A 389 4.76 -7.66 13.36
N ASN A 390 5.88 -6.93 13.42
CA ASN A 390 7.22 -7.41 13.05
C ASN A 390 7.33 -7.87 11.59
N GLU A 391 6.50 -7.30 10.72
CA GLU A 391 6.41 -7.63 9.30
C GLU A 391 7.04 -6.52 8.45
N GLU A 392 8.26 -6.09 8.82
CA GLU A 392 8.96 -4.99 8.15
C GLU A 392 9.27 -5.25 6.67
N GLN A 393 9.26 -6.53 6.29
CA GLN A 393 9.41 -6.96 4.90
C GLN A 393 8.16 -6.64 4.06
N LEU A 394 7.01 -6.41 4.70
CA LEU A 394 5.73 -6.07 4.05
C LEU A 394 5.48 -4.56 3.92
N ILE A 395 6.34 -3.73 4.52
CA ILE A 395 6.25 -2.25 4.44
C ILE A 395 6.36 -1.75 2.99
N ILE A 396 6.86 -2.58 2.05
CA ILE A 396 7.10 -2.21 0.64
C ILE A 396 5.92 -2.58 -0.28
N VAL A 397 4.85 -3.23 0.20
CA VAL A 397 3.76 -3.71 -0.66
C VAL A 397 2.63 -2.69 -0.80
N GLN A 398 2.93 -1.56 -1.44
CA GLN A 398 1.91 -0.66 -1.99
C GLN A 398 2.00 -0.70 -3.51
N PRO A 399 1.06 -1.39 -4.20
CA PRO A 399 0.87 -1.16 -5.62
C PRO A 399 0.46 0.29 -5.80
N HIS A 400 1.25 1.08 -6.52
CA HIS A 400 0.77 2.34 -7.03
C HIS A 400 -0.40 2.00 -7.93
N ALA A 401 -1.62 2.42 -7.56
CA ALA A 401 -2.75 2.32 -8.45
C ALA A 401 -2.28 2.79 -9.83
N ALA A 402 -2.32 1.88 -10.82
CA ALA A 402 -1.94 2.21 -12.18
C ALA A 402 -2.65 3.53 -12.46
N LYS A 403 -1.87 4.61 -12.65
CA LYS A 403 -2.47 5.92 -12.88
C LYS A 403 -3.32 5.73 -14.11
N ASP A 404 -4.63 5.57 -13.90
CA ASP A 404 -5.57 5.52 -14.98
C ASP A 404 -5.26 6.77 -15.77
N GLY A 405 -4.92 6.56 -17.04
CA GLY A 405 -4.68 7.63 -17.98
C GLY A 405 -6.00 8.33 -18.25
N ALA A 406 -6.64 8.90 -17.23
CA ALA A 406 -7.66 9.91 -17.38
C ALA A 406 -6.94 11.09 -18.03
N ILE A 407 -7.01 11.12 -19.36
CA ILE A 407 -6.48 12.24 -20.13
C ILE A 407 -7.38 13.44 -19.79
N THR A 408 -6.97 14.21 -18.80
CA THR A 408 -7.65 15.46 -18.41
C THR A 408 -7.24 16.55 -19.38
N LEU A 409 -7.80 16.50 -20.58
CA LEU A 409 -7.59 17.54 -21.58
C LEU A 409 -8.30 18.83 -21.12
N SER A 410 -7.54 19.91 -21.00
CA SER A 410 -8.13 21.24 -20.90
C SER A 410 -9.03 21.51 -22.11
N LYS A 411 -10.05 22.36 -21.94
CA LYS A 411 -10.93 22.78 -23.05
C LYS A 411 -10.13 23.26 -24.27
N ARG A 412 -9.00 23.96 -24.04
CA ARG A 412 -8.10 24.42 -25.11
C ARG A 412 -7.44 23.26 -25.87
N GLN A 413 -6.90 22.27 -25.16
CA GLN A 413 -6.28 21.10 -25.79
C GLN A 413 -7.30 20.30 -26.62
N LEU A 414 -8.52 20.12 -26.09
CA LEU A 414 -9.59 19.44 -26.81
C LEU A 414 -9.96 20.20 -28.11
N THR A 415 -10.12 21.53 -28.03
CA THR A 415 -10.42 22.36 -29.21
C THR A 415 -9.32 22.29 -30.27
N VAL A 416 -8.04 22.32 -29.88
CA VAL A 416 -6.92 22.21 -30.81
C VAL A 416 -6.91 20.84 -31.50
N ILE A 417 -7.06 19.76 -30.74
CA ILE A 417 -7.11 18.39 -31.28
C ILE A 417 -8.28 18.25 -32.25
N SER A 418 -9.48 18.72 -31.87
CA SER A 418 -10.66 18.70 -32.75
C SER A 418 -10.44 19.49 -34.03
N ALA A 419 -9.87 20.70 -33.97
CA ALA A 419 -9.61 21.51 -35.16
C ALA A 419 -8.58 20.85 -36.10
N VAL A 420 -7.54 20.25 -35.54
CA VAL A 420 -6.51 19.55 -36.34
C VAL A 420 -7.08 18.34 -37.06
N PHE A 421 -7.76 17.45 -36.33
CA PHE A 421 -8.19 16.17 -36.88
C PHE A 421 -9.52 16.23 -37.66
N LEU A 422 -10.46 17.10 -37.28
CA LEU A 422 -11.77 17.18 -37.96
C LEU A 422 -11.79 18.17 -39.12
N ILE A 423 -10.88 19.17 -39.15
CA ILE A 423 -10.90 20.23 -40.15
C ILE A 423 -9.62 20.24 -40.98
N LEU A 424 -8.47 20.42 -40.33
CA LEU A 424 -7.19 20.59 -41.01
C LEU A 424 -6.77 19.34 -41.79
N LEU A 425 -6.86 18.15 -41.18
CA LEU A 425 -6.47 16.90 -41.81
C LEU A 425 -7.37 16.56 -43.04
N PRO A 426 -8.72 16.61 -42.97
CA PRO A 426 -9.56 16.42 -44.15
C PRO A 426 -9.30 17.44 -45.26
N LEU A 427 -9.14 18.73 -44.91
CA LEU A 427 -8.82 19.76 -45.90
C LEU A 427 -7.46 19.52 -46.56
N ALA A 428 -6.45 19.10 -45.79
CA ALA A 428 -5.15 18.74 -46.33
C ALA A 428 -5.24 17.56 -47.30
N LEU A 429 -6.04 16.54 -46.98
CA LEU A 429 -6.28 15.40 -47.88
C LEU A 429 -7.04 15.81 -49.15
N VAL A 430 -8.06 16.67 -49.04
CA VAL A 430 -8.78 17.22 -50.20
C VAL A 430 -7.86 18.08 -51.06
N ALA A 431 -7.03 18.93 -50.47
CA ALA A 431 -6.08 19.77 -51.18
C ALA A 431 -5.01 18.92 -51.88
N ALA A 432 -4.49 17.89 -51.23
CA ALA A 432 -3.55 16.93 -51.83
C ALA A 432 -4.22 16.15 -52.98
N GLY A 433 -5.47 15.72 -52.80
CA GLY A 433 -6.28 15.10 -53.84
C GLY A 433 -6.47 16.01 -55.05
N PHE A 434 -6.90 17.26 -54.82
CA PHE A 434 -7.11 18.26 -55.85
C PHE A 434 -5.80 18.64 -56.58
N TRP A 435 -4.70 18.79 -55.85
CA TRP A 435 -3.39 19.04 -56.43
C TRP A 435 -2.96 17.86 -57.30
N SER A 436 -3.06 16.62 -56.83
CA SER A 436 -2.71 15.44 -57.62
C SER A 436 -3.57 15.32 -58.89
N TRP A 437 -4.87 15.62 -58.81
CA TRP A 437 -5.78 15.67 -59.95
C TRP A 437 -5.38 16.76 -60.95
N ARG A 438 -5.11 17.98 -60.49
CA ARG A 438 -4.70 19.10 -61.35
C ARG A 438 -3.36 18.83 -62.05
N ARG A 439 -2.42 18.18 -61.36
CA ARG A 439 -1.12 17.80 -61.92
C ARG A 439 -1.25 16.72 -63.00
N ARG A 440 -2.20 15.79 -62.85
CA ARG A 440 -2.52 14.77 -63.88
C ARG A 440 -3.30 15.29 -65.08
N ARG A 441 -3.95 16.45 -64.95
CA ARG A 441 -4.71 17.08 -66.04
C ARG A 441 -3.85 18.02 -66.90
N ASN A 442 -2.73 18.47 -66.35
CA ASN A 442 -1.75 19.35 -66.99
C ASN A 442 -0.48 18.61 -67.45
N ALA A 443 -0.43 17.29 -67.26
CA ALA A 443 0.52 16.36 -67.86
C ALA A 443 -0.25 15.54 -68.89
#